data_AF-A0A4R7TEH0-F1
#
_entry.id   AF-A0A4R7TEH0-F1
#
_cell.length_a   1.000
_cell.length_b   1.000
_cell.length_c   1.000
_cell.angle_alpha   90.00
_cell.angle_beta   90.00
_cell.angle_gamma   90.00
#
_symmetry.space_group_name_H-M   'P 1'
#
loop_
_entity.id
_entity.type
_entity.pdbx_description
1 polymer ?
#
loop_
_entity_poly.entity_id
_entity_poly.type
_entity_poly.pdbx_seq_one_letter_code
_entity_poly.pdbx_strand_id
1 'polypeptide(L)'
;MDVIEGRQTAAHDGEIVVFLIGMRVNKLRAWRQWLPVAKAMGPMLRELSEDPDSGLLGFRSFFGLRNTTMLQYWESTEKLQAFANDPDRTHRPAWTEFYKLAYKGNNVGIWHETYVVPAGNFETIYGNMPLLGLGKASGVVAANKRGRTAAERLAKKPVS
;
A
#
# COMPACT_ATOMS: atom_id res chain seq x y z
N MET A 1 8.09 16.83 -9.32
CA MET A 1 6.67 16.77 -8.89
C MET A 1 6.37 18.07 -8.21
N ASP A 2 5.30 18.72 -8.64
CA ASP A 2 4.98 20.05 -8.15
C ASP A 2 4.44 19.98 -6.72
N VAL A 3 4.78 21.01 -5.94
CA VAL A 3 4.31 21.16 -4.57
C VAL A 3 2.91 21.78 -4.60
N ILE A 4 1.97 21.18 -3.88
CA ILE A 4 0.64 21.77 -3.68
C ILE A 4 0.69 22.57 -2.39
N GLU A 5 0.52 23.88 -2.52
CA GLU A 5 0.52 24.80 -1.38
C GLU A 5 -0.75 24.67 -0.52
N GLY A 6 -0.61 25.01 0.75
CA GLY A 6 -1.71 25.01 1.71
C GLY A 6 -2.03 23.63 2.26
N ARG A 7 -3.10 23.58 3.07
CA ARG A 7 -3.52 22.38 3.80
C ARG A 7 -4.58 21.62 3.00
N GLN A 8 -4.21 20.44 2.53
CA GLN A 8 -5.00 19.55 1.70
C GLN A 8 -5.37 18.27 2.46
N THR A 9 -6.35 17.53 1.96
CA THR A 9 -6.76 16.17 2.38
C THR A 9 -7.09 15.34 1.14
N ALA A 10 -6.96 14.02 1.23
CA ALA A 10 -7.35 13.10 0.18
C ALA A 10 -8.83 13.29 -0.20
N ALA A 11 -9.14 13.17 -1.49
CA ALA A 11 -10.50 13.30 -1.99
C ALA A 11 -11.29 11.98 -1.91
N HIS A 12 -10.70 10.87 -1.47
CA HIS A 12 -11.39 9.59 -1.27
C HIS A 12 -12.53 9.67 -0.24
N ASP A 13 -13.66 9.05 -0.55
CA ASP A 13 -14.86 8.96 0.32
C ASP A 13 -15.29 7.53 0.63
N GLY A 14 -14.82 6.53 -0.13
CA GLY A 14 -15.17 5.13 0.05
C GLY A 14 -14.40 4.43 1.16
N GLU A 15 -14.67 3.13 1.32
CA GLU A 15 -13.79 2.25 2.09
C GLU A 15 -12.36 2.28 1.51
N ILE A 16 -11.38 2.05 2.38
CA ILE A 16 -10.02 1.71 1.95
C ILE A 16 -9.54 0.48 2.68
N VAL A 17 -8.76 -0.34 1.98
CA VAL A 17 -7.94 -1.36 2.60
C VAL A 17 -6.48 -0.91 2.53
N VAL A 18 -5.83 -0.82 3.68
CA VAL A 18 -4.40 -0.52 3.77
C VAL A 18 -3.66 -1.82 4.00
N PHE A 19 -2.90 -2.24 3.00
CA PHE A 19 -2.10 -3.46 3.04
C PHE A 19 -0.62 -3.11 3.18
N LEU A 20 -0.01 -3.52 4.28
CA LEU A 20 1.42 -3.42 4.49
C LEU A 20 2.02 -4.78 4.24
N ILE A 21 3.05 -4.86 3.42
CA ILE A 21 3.81 -6.08 3.20
C ILE A 21 5.29 -5.74 3.20
N GLY A 22 6.11 -6.64 3.75
CA GLY A 22 7.53 -6.39 3.79
C GLY A 22 8.38 -7.64 3.99
N MET A 23 9.68 -7.41 3.89
CA MET A 23 10.69 -8.40 4.26
C MET A 23 11.69 -7.79 5.23
N ARG A 24 12.31 -8.66 6.03
CA ARG A 24 13.43 -8.34 6.90
C ARG A 24 14.59 -9.28 6.59
N VAL A 25 15.75 -8.72 6.30
CA VAL A 25 17.00 -9.47 6.14
C VAL A 25 17.63 -9.69 7.51
N ASN A 26 17.51 -10.91 8.04
CA ASN A 26 18.13 -11.28 9.31
C ASN A 26 19.63 -11.54 9.14
N LYS A 27 20.04 -12.12 8.00
CA LYS A 27 21.45 -12.41 7.68
C LYS A 27 21.85 -11.77 6.36
N LEU A 28 22.50 -10.61 6.42
CA LEU A 28 22.93 -9.83 5.23
C LEU A 28 23.78 -10.64 4.25
N ARG A 29 24.67 -11.50 4.75
CA ARG A 29 25.53 -12.37 3.93
C ARG A 29 24.76 -13.42 3.11
N ALA A 30 23.50 -13.71 3.45
CA ALA A 30 22.64 -14.66 2.72
C ALA A 30 21.95 -14.01 1.51
N TRP A 31 22.67 -13.19 0.73
CA TRP A 31 22.11 -12.41 -0.38
C TRP A 31 21.44 -13.23 -1.47
N ARG A 32 21.89 -14.47 -1.70
CA ARG A 32 21.24 -15.41 -2.63
C ARG A 32 19.83 -15.79 -2.21
N GLN A 33 19.46 -15.60 -0.95
CA GLN A 33 18.13 -15.92 -0.42
C GLN A 33 17.23 -14.69 -0.35
N TRP A 34 17.74 -13.53 0.09
CA TRP A 34 16.91 -12.33 0.22
C TRP A 34 16.81 -11.49 -1.06
N LEU A 35 17.78 -11.55 -1.97
CA LEU A 35 17.74 -10.72 -3.19
C LEU A 35 16.60 -11.12 -4.15
N PRO A 36 16.30 -12.41 -4.39
CA PRO A 36 15.14 -12.81 -5.20
C PRO A 36 13.83 -12.34 -4.57
N VAL A 37 13.70 -12.48 -3.24
CA VAL A 37 12.56 -12.03 -2.44
C VAL A 37 12.33 -10.52 -2.65
N ALA A 38 13.39 -9.71 -2.61
CA ALA A 38 13.33 -8.27 -2.84
C ALA A 38 12.87 -7.89 -4.26
N LYS A 39 13.26 -8.68 -5.28
CA LYS A 39 12.95 -8.43 -6.69
C LYS A 39 11.56 -8.88 -7.11
N ALA A 40 10.95 -9.80 -6.36
CA ALA A 40 9.64 -10.38 -6.67
C ALA A 40 8.49 -9.36 -6.69
N MET A 41 8.58 -8.28 -5.91
CA MET A 41 7.49 -7.31 -5.77
C MET A 41 7.34 -6.34 -6.96
N GLY A 42 8.42 -6.08 -7.71
CA GLY A 42 8.40 -5.10 -8.80
C GLY A 42 7.45 -5.47 -9.95
N PRO A 43 7.57 -6.68 -10.54
CA PRO A 43 6.68 -7.14 -11.61
C PRO A 43 5.20 -7.17 -11.20
N MET A 44 4.92 -7.63 -9.97
CA MET A 44 3.58 -7.67 -9.40
C MET A 44 2.92 -6.28 -9.36
N LEU A 45 3.65 -5.27 -8.85
CA LEU A 45 3.14 -3.90 -8.81
C LEU A 45 2.91 -3.32 -10.19
N ARG A 46 3.76 -3.69 -11.16
CA ARG A 46 3.61 -3.26 -12.55
C ARG A 46 2.33 -3.82 -13.15
N GLU A 47 2.08 -5.12 -12.99
CA GLU A 47 0.84 -5.76 -13.43
C GLU A 47 -0.39 -5.08 -12.82
N LEU A 48 -0.38 -4.87 -11.49
CA LEU A 48 -1.48 -4.19 -10.80
C LEU A 48 -1.70 -2.75 -11.30
N SER A 49 -0.62 -2.05 -11.64
CA SER A 49 -0.70 -0.65 -12.11
C SER A 49 -1.14 -0.56 -13.58
N GLU A 50 -0.93 -1.60 -14.38
CA GLU A 50 -1.35 -1.68 -15.78
C GLU A 50 -2.81 -2.17 -15.90
N ASP A 51 -3.35 -2.82 -14.87
CA ASP A 51 -4.73 -3.27 -14.79
C ASP A 51 -5.61 -2.30 -13.98
N PRO A 52 -6.45 -1.46 -14.65
CA PRO A 52 -7.31 -0.50 -13.96
C PRO A 52 -8.39 -1.18 -13.10
N ASP A 53 -8.72 -2.44 -13.37
CA ASP A 53 -9.72 -3.21 -12.62
C ASP A 53 -9.10 -4.02 -11.47
N SER A 54 -7.79 -3.91 -11.24
CA SER A 54 -7.09 -4.65 -10.18
C SER A 54 -7.58 -4.28 -8.77
N GLY A 55 -8.13 -3.07 -8.60
CA GLY A 55 -8.51 -2.51 -7.31
C GLY A 55 -7.35 -1.95 -6.49
N LEU A 56 -6.13 -1.89 -7.04
CA LEU A 56 -5.01 -1.20 -6.42
C LEU A 56 -5.13 0.32 -6.66
N LEU A 57 -5.39 1.08 -5.59
CA LEU A 57 -5.47 2.54 -5.64
C LEU A 57 -4.09 3.20 -5.71
N GLY A 58 -3.08 2.56 -5.12
CA GLY A 58 -1.70 3.04 -5.19
C GLY A 58 -0.82 2.44 -4.11
N PHE A 59 0.49 2.66 -4.22
CA PHE A 59 1.46 2.06 -3.32
C PHE A 59 2.66 2.98 -3.05
N ARG A 60 3.39 2.67 -1.99
CA ARG A 60 4.65 3.31 -1.61
C ARG A 60 5.60 2.28 -1.01
N SER A 61 6.86 2.37 -1.40
CA SER A 61 7.93 1.52 -0.85
C SER A 61 8.83 2.33 0.07
N PHE A 62 9.17 1.75 1.21
CA PHE A 62 10.09 2.27 2.22
C PHE A 62 11.24 1.29 2.36
N PHE A 63 12.46 1.78 2.18
CA PHE A 63 13.66 0.96 2.25
C PHE A 63 14.48 1.39 3.46
N GLY A 64 14.75 0.45 4.35
CA GLY A 64 15.71 0.57 5.44
C GLY A 64 16.91 -0.34 5.20
N LEU A 65 17.91 -0.28 6.08
CA LEU A 65 19.15 -1.05 5.96
C LEU A 65 18.91 -2.58 5.90
N ARG A 66 17.89 -3.07 6.60
CA ARG A 66 17.54 -4.50 6.67
C ARG A 66 16.07 -4.79 6.40
N ASN A 67 15.23 -3.78 6.28
CA ASN A 67 13.80 -3.97 6.14
C ASN A 67 13.33 -3.26 4.88
N THR A 68 12.37 -3.86 4.19
CA THR A 68 11.60 -3.17 3.17
C THR A 68 10.13 -3.26 3.56
N THR A 69 9.44 -2.13 3.51
CA THR A 69 8.00 -2.07 3.76
C THR A 69 7.36 -1.49 2.52
N MET A 70 6.28 -2.11 2.07
CA MET A 70 5.43 -1.61 1.02
C MET A 70 4.06 -1.36 1.59
N LEU A 71 3.59 -0.13 1.49
CA LEU A 71 2.23 0.26 1.83
C LEU A 71 1.43 0.31 0.53
N GLN A 72 0.29 -0.35 0.50
CA GLN A 72 -0.64 -0.37 -0.61
C GLN A 72 -2.02 0.08 -0.13
N TYR A 73 -2.71 0.86 -0.97
CA TYR A 73 -4.11 1.21 -0.79
C TYR A 73 -4.93 0.42 -1.80
N TRP A 74 -6.01 -0.20 -1.34
CA TRP A 74 -6.90 -1.03 -2.14
C TRP A 74 -8.35 -0.56 -1.97
N GLU A 75 -9.14 -0.73 -3.01
CA GLU A 75 -10.56 -0.37 -3.03
C GLU A 75 -11.39 -1.23 -2.09
N SER A 76 -11.06 -2.53 -1.96
CA SER A 76 -11.79 -3.45 -1.11
C SER A 76 -10.96 -4.68 -0.74
N THR A 77 -11.42 -5.42 0.27
CA THR A 77 -10.76 -6.68 0.66
C THR A 77 -10.94 -7.77 -0.39
N GLU A 78 -12.06 -7.76 -1.11
CA GLU A 78 -12.39 -8.72 -2.15
C GLU A 78 -11.43 -8.60 -3.32
N LYS A 79 -11.12 -7.37 -3.77
CA LYS A 79 -10.15 -7.13 -4.85
C LYS A 79 -8.73 -7.54 -4.45
N LEU A 80 -8.31 -7.19 -3.22
CA LEU A 80 -7.02 -7.63 -2.67
C LEU A 80 -6.93 -9.17 -2.61
N GLN A 81 -7.96 -9.84 -2.12
CA GLN A 81 -7.99 -11.30 -2.01
C GLN A 81 -8.09 -11.98 -3.38
N ALA A 82 -8.87 -11.43 -4.31
CA ALA A 82 -8.98 -11.93 -5.67
C ALA A 82 -7.59 -11.91 -6.31
N PHE A 83 -6.88 -10.79 -6.23
CA PHE A 83 -5.50 -10.72 -6.71
C PHE A 83 -4.59 -11.72 -6.00
N ALA A 84 -4.61 -11.78 -4.66
CA ALA A 84 -3.73 -12.68 -3.91
C ALA A 84 -3.94 -14.16 -4.25
N ASN A 85 -5.16 -14.57 -4.60
CA ASN A 85 -5.51 -15.96 -4.89
C ASN A 85 -5.54 -16.32 -6.39
N ASP A 86 -5.38 -15.34 -7.28
CA ASP A 86 -5.50 -15.57 -8.73
C ASP A 86 -4.37 -16.50 -9.23
N PRO A 87 -4.70 -17.68 -9.78
CA PRO A 87 -3.70 -18.64 -10.22
C PRO A 87 -2.96 -18.21 -11.49
N ASP A 88 -3.53 -17.31 -12.29
CA ASP A 88 -3.08 -16.97 -13.64
C ASP A 88 -2.26 -15.66 -13.69
N ARG A 89 -2.11 -14.98 -12.55
CA ARG A 89 -1.38 -13.73 -12.40
C ARG A 89 0.10 -13.94 -12.13
N THR A 90 0.94 -12.97 -12.50
CA THR A 90 2.41 -13.09 -12.42
C THR A 90 2.93 -13.20 -10.99
N HIS A 91 2.10 -12.89 -9.99
CA HIS A 91 2.48 -12.91 -8.59
C HIS A 91 2.69 -14.33 -8.06
N ARG A 92 1.99 -15.36 -8.57
CA ARG A 92 2.02 -16.71 -7.98
C ARG A 92 3.38 -17.41 -8.02
N PRO A 93 4.11 -17.48 -9.16
CA PRO A 93 5.44 -18.10 -9.17
C PRO A 93 6.43 -17.34 -8.30
N ALA A 94 6.35 -16.01 -8.33
CA ALA A 94 7.18 -15.12 -7.52
C ALA A 94 6.90 -15.32 -6.03
N TRP A 95 5.64 -15.44 -5.62
CA TRP A 95 5.24 -15.68 -4.23
C TRP A 95 5.59 -17.09 -3.75
N THR A 96 5.46 -18.09 -4.61
CA THR A 96 5.80 -19.49 -4.28
C THR A 96 7.30 -19.60 -3.99
N GLU A 97 8.15 -19.06 -4.88
CA GLU A 97 9.60 -19.07 -4.66
C GLU A 97 10.00 -18.13 -3.51
N PHE A 98 9.31 -17.00 -3.36
CA PHE A 98 9.47 -16.09 -2.22
C PHE A 98 9.19 -16.78 -0.88
N TYR A 99 8.04 -17.46 -0.73
CA TYR A 99 7.70 -18.20 0.49
C TYR A 99 8.67 -19.35 0.73
N LYS A 100 9.01 -20.12 -0.31
CA LYS A 100 9.98 -21.20 -0.22
C LYS A 100 11.34 -20.72 0.27
N LEU A 101 11.83 -19.56 -0.20
CA LEU A 101 13.10 -18.98 0.23
C LEU A 101 13.01 -18.31 1.60
N ALA A 102 11.92 -17.61 1.90
CA ALA A 102 11.70 -16.94 3.17
C ALA A 102 11.54 -17.93 4.33
N TYR A 103 10.83 -19.04 4.12
CA TYR A 103 10.68 -20.11 5.11
C TYR A 103 11.85 -21.10 5.11
N LYS A 104 12.87 -20.92 4.24
CA LYS A 104 14.10 -21.71 4.30
C LYS A 104 15.01 -21.20 5.42
N GLY A 105 14.71 -21.65 6.63
CA GLY A 105 15.43 -21.24 7.83
C GLY A 105 15.01 -19.85 8.29
N ASN A 106 15.95 -19.07 8.82
CA ASN A 106 15.67 -17.78 9.47
C ASN A 106 16.44 -16.59 8.87
N ASN A 107 17.03 -16.74 7.68
CA ASN A 107 17.88 -15.71 7.09
C ASN A 107 17.10 -14.49 6.57
N VAL A 108 15.82 -14.70 6.22
CA VAL A 108 14.90 -13.68 5.71
C VAL A 108 13.55 -13.90 6.37
N GLY A 109 12.98 -12.83 6.91
CA GLY A 109 11.60 -12.81 7.38
C GLY A 109 10.73 -12.09 6.37
N ILE A 110 9.46 -12.45 6.36
CA ILE A 110 8.41 -11.78 5.58
C ILE A 110 7.26 -11.48 6.54
N TRP A 111 6.51 -10.43 6.27
CA TRP A 111 5.39 -10.04 7.10
C TRP A 111 4.38 -9.28 6.27
N HIS A 112 3.13 -9.28 6.72
CA HIS A 112 2.12 -8.40 6.18
C HIS A 112 1.07 -8.06 7.25
N GLU A 113 0.40 -6.93 7.07
CA GLU A 113 -0.71 -6.46 7.88
C GLU A 113 -1.79 -5.91 6.94
N THR A 114 -3.04 -6.27 7.19
CA THR A 114 -4.19 -5.79 6.43
C THR A 114 -5.12 -5.03 7.36
N TYR A 115 -5.38 -3.75 7.03
CA TYR A 115 -6.31 -2.91 7.76
C TYR A 115 -7.49 -2.56 6.87
N VAL A 116 -8.69 -2.91 7.32
CA VAL A 116 -9.95 -2.54 6.63
C VAL A 116 -10.49 -1.31 7.32
N VAL A 117 -10.59 -0.20 6.58
CA VAL A 117 -11.01 1.08 7.13
C VAL A 117 -12.30 1.52 6.44
N PRO A 118 -13.47 1.37 7.12
CA PRO A 118 -14.74 1.73 6.53
C PRO A 118 -14.78 3.21 6.13
N ALA A 119 -15.63 3.54 5.16
CA ALA A 119 -15.86 4.91 4.74
C ALA A 119 -16.11 5.84 5.96
N GLY A 120 -15.42 6.99 6.00
CA GLY A 120 -15.47 7.94 7.11
C GLY A 120 -14.59 7.61 8.33
N ASN A 121 -13.93 6.44 8.39
CA ASN A 121 -13.07 6.04 9.52
C ASN A 121 -11.57 6.33 9.29
N PHE A 122 -11.24 7.24 8.38
CA PHE A 122 -9.89 7.73 8.16
C PHE A 122 -9.90 9.25 7.93
N GLU A 123 -8.77 9.89 8.22
CA GLU A 123 -8.53 11.28 7.86
C GLU A 123 -7.09 11.44 7.37
N THR A 124 -6.86 12.42 6.50
CA THR A 124 -5.52 12.70 5.96
C THR A 124 -5.28 14.20 5.96
N ILE A 125 -4.02 14.60 6.10
CA ILE A 125 -3.57 15.98 5.91
C ILE A 125 -2.25 15.98 5.13
N TYR A 126 -2.18 16.85 4.13
CA TYR A 126 -0.97 17.17 3.38
C TYR A 126 -0.78 18.68 3.42
N GLY A 127 0.41 19.16 3.78
CA GLY A 127 0.68 20.61 3.88
C GLY A 127 1.95 20.97 3.13
N ASN A 128 1.86 21.81 2.10
CA ASN A 128 2.99 22.25 1.29
C ASN A 128 3.83 21.07 0.76
N MET A 129 3.17 20.05 0.21
CA MET A 129 3.80 18.79 -0.20
C MET A 129 3.28 18.38 -1.59
N PRO A 130 4.08 17.66 -2.40
CA PRO A 130 3.56 16.95 -3.56
C PRO A 130 2.51 15.90 -3.17
N LEU A 131 1.73 15.44 -4.15
CA LEU A 131 0.76 14.36 -3.94
C LEU A 131 1.44 13.11 -3.38
N LEU A 132 0.87 12.59 -2.29
CA LEU A 132 1.45 11.49 -1.52
C LEU A 132 0.35 10.60 -0.93
N GLY A 133 0.64 9.31 -0.83
CA GLY A 133 -0.25 8.32 -0.20
C GLY A 133 -1.62 8.30 -0.87
N LEU A 134 -2.68 8.27 -0.06
CA LEU A 134 -4.06 8.28 -0.55
C LEU A 134 -4.41 9.54 -1.37
N GLY A 135 -3.80 10.69 -1.08
CA GLY A 135 -3.96 11.91 -1.88
C GLY A 135 -3.38 11.80 -3.28
N LYS A 136 -2.36 10.96 -3.49
CA LYS A 136 -1.87 10.62 -4.84
C LYS A 136 -2.84 9.67 -5.56
N ALA A 137 -3.42 8.74 -4.84
CA ALA A 137 -4.34 7.74 -5.39
C ALA A 137 -5.69 8.33 -5.80
N SER A 138 -6.23 9.24 -4.99
CA SER A 138 -7.60 9.79 -5.15
C SER A 138 -7.63 11.28 -5.51
N GLY A 139 -6.48 11.94 -5.61
CA GLY A 139 -6.41 13.40 -5.64
C GLY A 139 -6.63 14.03 -4.26
N VAL A 140 -6.64 15.37 -4.22
CA VAL A 140 -6.78 16.14 -2.98
C VAL A 140 -7.78 17.28 -3.11
N VAL A 141 -8.35 17.68 -1.97
CA VAL A 141 -9.16 18.89 -1.80
C VAL A 141 -8.65 19.70 -0.61
N ALA A 142 -8.97 21.00 -0.57
CA ALA A 142 -8.65 21.84 0.58
C ALA A 142 -9.24 21.24 1.87
N ALA A 143 -8.43 21.12 2.92
CA ALA A 143 -8.82 20.43 4.15
C ALA A 143 -10.07 21.04 4.81
N ASN A 144 -10.23 22.36 4.74
CA ASN A 144 -11.40 23.07 5.27
C ASN A 144 -12.73 22.69 4.60
N LYS A 145 -12.72 22.10 3.40
CA LYS A 145 -13.92 21.55 2.76
C LYS A 145 -14.40 20.24 3.41
N ARG A 146 -13.52 19.53 4.12
CA ARG A 146 -13.87 18.29 4.85
C ARG A 146 -13.97 18.48 6.36
N GLY A 147 -13.22 19.43 6.92
CA GLY A 147 -13.23 19.76 8.35
C GLY A 147 -11.94 20.47 8.78
N ARG A 148 -12.04 21.38 9.74
CA ARG A 148 -10.90 22.16 10.26
C ARG A 148 -10.04 21.33 11.21
N THR A 149 -10.67 20.44 11.99
CA THR A 149 -10.01 19.54 12.94
C THR A 149 -9.99 18.09 12.42
N ALA A 150 -9.10 17.26 12.98
CA ALA A 150 -9.09 15.82 12.68
C ALA A 150 -10.42 15.15 13.10
N ALA A 151 -10.94 15.53 14.27
CA ALA A 151 -12.23 15.05 14.76
C ALA A 151 -13.39 15.38 13.80
N GLU A 152 -13.45 16.60 13.25
CA GLU A 152 -14.47 16.96 12.26
C GLU A 152 -14.37 16.12 10.98
N ARG A 153 -13.14 15.81 10.52
CA ARG A 153 -12.95 14.98 9.32
C ARG A 153 -13.32 13.51 9.56
N LEU A 154 -13.05 12.99 10.76
CA LEU A 154 -13.42 11.62 11.16
C LEU A 154 -14.91 11.48 11.52
N ALA A 155 -15.56 12.56 11.97
CA ALA A 155 -16.98 12.55 12.34
C ALA A 155 -17.90 12.66 11.12
N LYS A 156 -17.35 12.92 9.92
CA LYS A 156 -18.13 13.07 8.70
C LYS A 156 -18.65 11.70 8.26
N LYS A 157 -19.96 11.48 8.41
CA LYS A 157 -20.61 10.29 7.85
C LYS A 157 -20.42 10.28 6.32
N PRO A 158 -20.17 9.12 5.70
CA PRO A 158 -20.13 9.03 4.25
C PRO A 158 -21.43 9.59 3.65
N VAL A 159 -21.31 10.33 2.55
CA VAL A 159 -22.48 10.77 1.79
C VAL A 159 -23.12 9.50 1.21
N SER A 160 -24.34 9.21 1.63
CA SER A 160 -25.16 8.10 1.16
C SER A 160 -25.43 8.19 -0.34
#